data_AF-A0A382GWL9-F1
#
_entry.id   AF-A0A382GWL9-F1
#
_cell.length_a   1.000
_cell.length_b   1.000
_cell.length_c   1.000
_cell.angle_alpha   90.00
_cell.angle_beta   90.00
_cell.angle_gamma   90.00
#
_symmetry.space_group_name_H-M   'P 1'
#
loop_
_entity.id
_entity.type
_entity.pdbx_description
1 polymer ?
#
loop_
_entity_poly.entity_id
_entity_poly.type
_entity_poly.pdbx_seq_one_letter_code
_entity_poly.pdbx_strand_id
1 'polypeptide(L)'
;MKIKSVKAFPINVAPSPTTMPRVEEDPNGGYFASPMDRYASDRPGRTWSDSWDKVACVVTADDGTWGLGMSIAAGPVSSIINDHFSELIVGLNPLATEKLWDMMRRASAAHGTAGIASYAISAVDNAIWDLKGKLLKRPVYELLGGPVKDQIFCYASNTMLRYKTSDYMDWFMDLGFKAVKVFLRHGPEEGLAGLNKNVEIIANARDQIGPDIELAVDSWLSLNIEYAVRVSEALKPYNIKWLEDYM
;
A
#
# COMPACT_ATOMS: atom_id res chain seq x y z
N MET A 1 32.63 -7.34 -8.84
CA MET A 1 31.49 -6.72 -8.15
C MET A 1 30.62 -7.81 -7.58
N LYS A 2 30.52 -7.85 -6.26
CA LYS A 2 29.77 -8.85 -5.49
C LYS A 2 29.01 -8.16 -4.36
N ILE A 3 27.89 -8.75 -3.94
CA ILE A 3 27.20 -8.36 -2.71
C ILE A 3 28.11 -8.69 -1.54
N LYS A 4 28.44 -7.67 -0.74
CA LYS A 4 29.25 -7.79 0.49
C LYS A 4 28.39 -8.05 1.71
N SER A 5 27.20 -7.44 1.79
CA SER A 5 26.28 -7.65 2.90
C SER A 5 24.84 -7.31 2.52
N VAL A 6 23.90 -7.99 3.18
CA VAL A 6 22.46 -7.69 3.17
C VAL A 6 22.04 -7.54 4.63
N LYS A 7 21.41 -6.42 4.99
CA LYS A 7 20.97 -6.17 6.37
C LYS A 7 19.59 -5.53 6.38
N ALA A 8 18.69 -6.11 7.15
CA ALA A 8 17.36 -5.57 7.41
C ALA A 8 17.20 -5.19 8.88
N PHE A 9 16.47 -4.09 9.11
CA PHE A 9 16.15 -3.61 10.45
C PHE A 9 14.82 -2.84 10.46
N PRO A 10 14.10 -2.84 11.60
CA PRO A 10 12.98 -1.94 11.82
C PRO A 10 13.41 -0.49 11.60
N ILE A 11 12.57 0.29 10.94
CA ILE A 11 12.83 1.70 10.68
C ILE A 11 11.60 2.54 10.98
N ASN A 12 11.85 3.66 11.67
CA ASN A 12 10.94 4.79 11.73
C ASN A 12 11.53 5.91 10.86
N VAL A 13 10.81 6.34 9.83
CA VAL A 13 11.31 7.34 8.88
C VAL A 13 11.23 8.72 9.54
N ALA A 14 12.40 9.32 9.76
CA ALA A 14 12.54 10.66 10.32
C ALA A 14 13.18 11.63 9.30
N PRO A 15 12.86 12.94 9.36
CA PRO A 15 11.92 13.56 10.29
C PRO A 15 10.46 13.25 9.92
N SER A 16 9.62 13.07 10.94
CA SER A 16 8.17 13.01 10.75
C SER A 16 7.67 14.34 10.19
N PRO A 17 6.68 14.34 9.28
CA PRO A 17 6.04 15.57 8.82
C PRO A 17 5.54 16.38 10.02
N THR A 18 5.94 17.65 10.10
CA THR A 18 5.50 18.60 11.15
C THR A 18 4.29 19.42 10.72
N THR A 19 3.77 19.18 9.51
CA THR A 19 2.61 19.89 8.98
C THR A 19 1.37 19.54 9.78
N MET A 20 0.75 20.55 10.38
CA MET A 20 -0.52 20.39 11.08
C MET A 20 -1.66 20.16 10.08
N PRO A 21 -2.67 19.34 10.42
CA PRO A 21 -3.89 19.23 9.62
C PRO A 21 -4.54 20.60 9.40
N ARG A 22 -5.09 20.83 8.19
CA ARG A 22 -5.80 22.07 7.85
C ARG A 22 -7.22 22.13 8.42
N VAL A 23 -7.74 20.97 8.82
CA VAL A 23 -9.11 20.78 9.32
C VAL A 23 -9.07 20.02 10.64
N GLU A 24 -10.11 20.20 11.44
CA GLU A 24 -10.30 19.44 12.68
C GLU A 24 -10.68 17.99 12.38
N GLU A 25 -10.39 17.10 13.33
CA GLU A 25 -10.87 15.72 13.24
C GLU A 25 -12.39 15.68 13.33
N ASP A 26 -12.99 14.78 12.56
CA ASP A 26 -14.42 14.49 12.64
C ASP A 26 -14.69 13.74 13.95
N PRO A 27 -15.56 14.24 14.85
CA PRO A 27 -15.95 13.50 16.05
C PRO A 27 -16.62 12.15 15.73
N ASN A 28 -17.19 12.02 14.53
CA ASN A 28 -17.74 10.78 13.99
C ASN A 28 -16.80 10.10 12.98
N GLY A 29 -15.56 10.58 12.90
CA GLY A 29 -14.50 10.00 12.10
C GLY A 29 -14.24 8.56 12.54
N GLY A 30 -13.73 7.75 11.61
CA GLY A 30 -13.60 6.32 11.86
C GLY A 30 -12.58 5.66 10.96
N TYR A 31 -12.83 4.38 10.69
CA TYR A 31 -11.99 3.54 9.85
C TYR A 31 -12.77 3.14 8.58
N PHE A 32 -12.06 2.58 7.61
CA PHE A 32 -12.70 1.89 6.50
C PHE A 32 -13.37 0.61 7.02
N ALA A 33 -14.26 0.01 6.22
CA ALA A 33 -14.79 -1.33 6.52
C ALA A 33 -13.63 -2.35 6.69
N SER A 34 -13.86 -3.40 7.45
CA SER A 34 -12.87 -4.45 7.73
C SER A 34 -13.46 -5.86 7.64
N PRO A 35 -12.70 -6.88 7.20
CA PRO A 35 -13.06 -8.28 7.42
C PRO A 35 -13.27 -8.61 8.90
N MET A 36 -12.62 -7.85 9.81
CA MET A 36 -12.74 -8.02 11.26
C MET A 36 -14.02 -7.40 11.85
N ASP A 37 -14.80 -6.64 11.09
CA ASP A 37 -16.01 -5.98 11.62
C ASP A 37 -17.08 -6.99 12.04
N ARG A 38 -17.04 -8.23 11.50
CA ARG A 38 -17.84 -9.36 11.96
C ARG A 38 -17.67 -9.67 13.46
N TYR A 39 -16.51 -9.32 14.01
CA TYR A 39 -16.16 -9.61 15.39
C TYR A 39 -16.13 -8.35 16.26
N ALA A 40 -16.81 -7.27 15.85
CA ALA A 40 -16.82 -6.01 16.58
C ALA A 40 -17.33 -6.14 18.03
N SER A 41 -18.18 -7.13 18.33
CA SER A 41 -18.61 -7.45 19.70
C SER A 41 -17.48 -7.97 20.59
N ASP A 42 -16.57 -8.75 20.02
CA ASP A 42 -15.47 -9.41 20.75
C ASP A 42 -14.21 -8.54 20.75
N ARG A 43 -13.97 -7.82 19.65
CA ARG A 43 -12.79 -6.97 19.41
C ARG A 43 -13.25 -5.62 18.84
N PRO A 44 -13.65 -4.67 19.70
CA PRO A 44 -14.08 -3.36 19.24
C PRO A 44 -12.92 -2.60 18.58
N GLY A 45 -13.25 -1.82 17.55
CA GLY A 45 -12.32 -0.97 16.82
C GLY A 45 -11.23 -1.73 16.07
N ARG A 46 -10.01 -1.19 16.07
CA ARG A 46 -8.83 -1.78 15.40
C ARG A 46 -7.86 -2.44 16.38
N THR A 47 -8.33 -2.93 17.53
CA THR A 47 -7.49 -3.56 18.58
C THR A 47 -6.80 -4.87 18.18
N TRP A 48 -7.09 -5.36 16.97
CA TRP A 48 -6.52 -6.56 16.38
C TRP A 48 -5.35 -6.28 15.43
N SER A 49 -5.07 -5.02 15.07
CA SER A 49 -3.96 -4.67 14.19
C SER A 49 -2.62 -5.02 14.85
N ASP A 50 -1.66 -5.47 14.05
CA ASP A 50 -0.29 -5.62 14.53
C ASP A 50 0.36 -4.26 14.84
N SER A 51 1.46 -4.30 15.58
CA SER A 51 2.27 -3.12 15.93
C SER A 51 3.67 -3.21 15.34
N TRP A 52 3.85 -3.89 14.21
CA TRP A 52 5.15 -4.02 13.59
C TRP A 52 5.53 -2.74 12.84
N ASP A 53 6.76 -2.29 13.07
CA ASP A 53 7.34 -1.19 12.30
C ASP A 53 7.50 -1.54 10.83
N LYS A 54 7.80 -0.52 10.02
CA LYS A 54 8.33 -0.71 8.66
C LYS A 54 9.73 -1.29 8.73
N VAL A 55 10.16 -1.95 7.66
CA VAL A 55 11.51 -2.50 7.53
C VAL A 55 12.28 -1.76 6.45
N ALA A 56 13.55 -1.48 6.72
CA ALA A 56 14.53 -1.09 5.72
C ALA A 56 15.50 -2.26 5.49
N CYS A 57 15.83 -2.51 4.23
CA CYS A 57 16.86 -3.44 3.80
C CYS A 57 17.96 -2.67 3.06
N VAL A 58 19.20 -2.87 3.48
CA VAL A 58 20.39 -2.29 2.85
C VAL A 58 21.23 -3.42 2.25
N VAL A 59 21.51 -3.31 0.94
CA VAL A 59 22.40 -4.23 0.22
C VAL A 59 23.65 -3.45 -0.18
N THR A 60 24.82 -3.90 0.26
CA THR A 60 26.10 -3.23 0.00
C THR A 60 26.98 -4.09 -0.89
N ALA A 61 27.58 -3.50 -1.92
CA ALA A 61 28.56 -4.14 -2.80
C ALA A 61 29.99 -4.10 -2.21
N ASP A 62 30.90 -4.87 -2.81
CA ASP A 62 32.32 -4.95 -2.44
C ASP A 62 33.07 -3.61 -2.58
N ASP A 63 32.64 -2.74 -3.49
CA ASP A 63 33.16 -1.38 -3.67
C ASP A 63 32.60 -0.33 -2.68
N GLY A 64 31.68 -0.74 -1.80
CA GLY A 64 31.03 0.13 -0.81
C GLY A 64 29.77 0.83 -1.30
N THR A 65 29.42 0.73 -2.59
CA THR A 65 28.12 1.22 -3.08
C THR A 65 26.99 0.43 -2.43
N TRP A 66 25.89 1.09 -2.07
CA TRP A 66 24.78 0.45 -1.37
C TRP A 66 23.42 0.90 -1.92
N GLY A 67 22.44 0.00 -1.86
CA GLY A 67 21.06 0.27 -2.21
C GLY A 67 20.09 0.07 -1.04
N LEU A 68 18.94 0.73 -1.09
CA LEU A 68 17.88 0.71 -0.09
C LEU A 68 16.59 0.16 -0.67
N GLY A 69 15.96 -0.75 0.07
CA GLY A 69 14.58 -1.18 -0.17
C GLY A 69 13.79 -1.11 1.12
N MET A 70 12.51 -0.77 1.02
CA MET A 70 11.62 -0.66 2.18
C MET A 70 10.41 -1.57 2.01
N SER A 71 9.89 -2.06 3.14
CA SER A 71 8.67 -2.86 3.20
C SER A 71 8.00 -2.69 4.58
N ILE A 72 7.03 -3.54 4.89
CA ILE A 72 6.24 -3.52 6.14
C ILE A 72 6.48 -4.79 6.97
N ALA A 73 5.89 -4.87 8.17
CA ALA A 73 5.94 -6.03 9.06
C ALA A 73 7.37 -6.41 9.48
N ALA A 74 8.14 -5.43 9.99
CA ALA A 74 9.56 -5.60 10.29
C ALA A 74 9.88 -6.75 11.25
N GLY A 75 8.96 -7.08 12.17
CA GLY A 75 9.12 -8.19 13.11
C GLY A 75 9.53 -9.49 12.40
N PRO A 76 8.63 -10.12 11.63
CA PRO A 76 8.97 -11.33 10.90
C PRO A 76 9.83 -11.08 9.64
N VAL A 77 9.66 -9.95 8.95
CA VAL A 77 10.37 -9.70 7.68
C VAL A 77 11.88 -9.55 7.88
N SER A 78 12.34 -8.89 8.95
CA SER A 78 13.77 -8.70 9.18
C SER A 78 14.51 -10.02 9.38
N SER A 79 13.88 -10.98 10.08
CA SER A 79 14.47 -12.31 10.30
C SER A 79 14.59 -13.09 8.99
N ILE A 80 13.57 -13.09 8.13
CA ILE A 80 13.66 -13.75 6.81
C ILE A 80 14.81 -13.17 5.98
N ILE A 81 14.99 -11.84 6.00
CA ILE A 81 16.06 -11.21 5.24
C ILE A 81 17.44 -11.55 5.84
N ASN A 82 17.62 -11.33 7.13
CA ASN A 82 18.92 -11.46 7.80
C ASN A 82 19.36 -12.92 7.94
N ASP A 83 18.44 -13.81 8.31
CA ASP A 83 18.76 -15.17 8.73
C ASP A 83 18.65 -16.18 7.57
N HIS A 84 18.07 -15.78 6.44
CA HIS A 84 17.84 -16.67 5.29
C HIS A 84 18.29 -16.07 3.96
N PHE A 85 17.70 -14.95 3.50
CA PHE A 85 18.02 -14.42 2.17
C PHE A 85 19.45 -13.84 2.08
N SER A 86 19.95 -13.22 3.14
CA SER A 86 21.33 -12.73 3.22
C SER A 86 22.34 -13.86 2.98
N GLU A 87 22.21 -14.96 3.72
CA GLU A 87 23.08 -16.15 3.60
C GLU A 87 23.05 -16.77 2.20
N LEU A 88 21.94 -16.59 1.48
CA LEU A 88 21.76 -17.12 0.13
C LEU A 88 22.46 -16.27 -0.94
N ILE A 89 22.47 -14.93 -0.79
CA ILE A 89 22.84 -14.02 -1.90
C ILE A 89 24.14 -13.25 -1.69
N VAL A 90 24.69 -13.20 -0.47
CA VAL A 90 26.01 -12.61 -0.23
C VAL A 90 27.07 -13.34 -1.05
N GLY A 91 27.99 -12.58 -1.65
CA GLY A 91 29.03 -13.07 -2.55
C GLY A 91 28.60 -13.21 -4.01
N LEU A 92 27.31 -13.06 -4.33
CA LEU A 92 26.80 -13.12 -5.70
C LEU A 92 26.86 -11.76 -6.40
N ASN A 93 26.73 -11.78 -7.74
CA ASN A 93 26.74 -10.56 -8.56
C ASN A 93 25.42 -9.79 -8.41
N PRO A 94 25.42 -8.54 -7.89
CA PRO A 94 24.20 -7.74 -7.71
C PRO A 94 23.51 -7.38 -9.04
N LEU A 95 24.20 -7.47 -10.18
CA LEU A 95 23.60 -7.19 -11.49
C LEU A 95 22.72 -8.34 -12.00
N ALA A 96 22.80 -9.52 -11.39
CA ALA A 96 22.02 -10.70 -11.76
C ALA A 96 20.63 -10.71 -11.09
N THR A 97 19.89 -9.60 -11.21
CA THR A 97 18.60 -9.34 -10.51
C THR A 97 17.62 -10.51 -10.60
N GLU A 98 17.33 -11.00 -11.80
CA GLU A 98 16.40 -12.12 -12.02
C GLU A 98 16.83 -13.40 -11.29
N LYS A 99 18.13 -13.70 -11.29
CA LYS A 99 18.67 -14.87 -10.60
C LYS A 99 18.50 -14.72 -9.09
N LEU A 100 18.83 -13.55 -8.54
CA LEU A 100 18.73 -13.30 -7.10
C LEU A 100 17.28 -13.38 -6.62
N TRP A 101 16.34 -12.81 -7.38
CA TRP A 101 14.91 -12.91 -7.12
C TRP A 101 14.43 -14.37 -7.18
N ASP A 102 14.77 -15.11 -8.24
CA ASP A 102 14.35 -16.52 -8.40
C ASP A 102 14.91 -17.41 -7.29
N MET A 103 16.17 -17.19 -6.87
CA MET A 103 16.77 -17.87 -5.73
C MET A 103 15.99 -17.63 -4.43
N MET A 104 15.68 -16.38 -4.09
CA MET A 104 14.91 -16.07 -2.87
C MET A 104 13.48 -16.64 -2.94
N ARG A 105 12.83 -16.52 -4.09
CA ARG A 105 11.47 -17.04 -4.34
C ARG A 105 11.39 -18.56 -4.20
N ARG A 106 12.39 -19.28 -4.70
CA ARG A 106 12.46 -20.76 -4.58
C ARG A 106 12.83 -21.19 -3.17
N ALA A 107 13.79 -20.49 -2.54
CA ALA A 107 14.20 -20.78 -1.17
C ALA A 107 13.05 -20.57 -0.17
N SER A 108 12.14 -19.63 -0.42
CA SER A 108 10.99 -19.37 0.44
C SER A 108 9.82 -20.35 0.26
N ALA A 109 9.88 -21.28 -0.70
CA ALA A 109 8.74 -22.11 -1.08
C ALA A 109 8.09 -22.89 0.08
N ALA A 110 8.88 -23.33 1.06
CA ALA A 110 8.39 -24.07 2.23
C ALA A 110 7.52 -23.22 3.19
N HIS A 111 7.69 -21.90 3.20
CA HIS A 111 6.93 -20.96 4.04
C HIS A 111 6.18 -19.91 3.21
N GLY A 112 5.92 -20.23 1.94
CA GLY A 112 5.08 -19.44 1.05
C GLY A 112 5.82 -18.43 0.19
N THR A 113 5.07 -17.88 -0.78
CA THR A 113 5.57 -16.91 -1.76
C THR A 113 4.70 -15.65 -1.85
N ALA A 114 3.74 -15.54 -0.92
CA ALA A 114 2.84 -14.42 -0.72
C ALA A 114 2.97 -13.91 0.73
N GLY A 115 2.33 -12.79 1.05
CA GLY A 115 2.38 -12.20 2.38
C GLY A 115 3.80 -11.86 2.83
N ILE A 116 4.14 -12.22 4.07
CA ILE A 116 5.41 -11.88 4.73
C ILE A 116 6.66 -12.30 3.92
N ALA A 117 6.63 -13.47 3.28
CA ALA A 117 7.76 -13.91 2.43
C ALA A 117 7.94 -12.98 1.22
N SER A 118 6.84 -12.57 0.57
CA SER A 118 6.90 -11.61 -0.52
C SER A 118 7.35 -10.23 -0.05
N TYR A 119 6.99 -9.80 1.17
CA TYR A 119 7.46 -8.52 1.73
C TYR A 119 8.98 -8.51 1.93
N ALA A 120 9.55 -9.62 2.37
CA ALA A 120 10.99 -9.80 2.49
C ALA A 120 11.69 -9.79 1.13
N ILE A 121 11.17 -10.53 0.14
CA ILE A 121 11.71 -10.56 -1.23
C ILE A 121 11.69 -9.14 -1.80
N SER A 122 10.56 -8.44 -1.71
CA SER A 122 10.42 -7.07 -2.25
C SER A 122 11.38 -6.07 -1.60
N ALA A 123 11.63 -6.17 -0.29
CA ALA A 123 12.59 -5.29 0.39
C ALA A 123 14.01 -5.50 -0.15
N VAL A 124 14.43 -6.76 -0.33
CA VAL A 124 15.76 -7.08 -0.85
C VAL A 124 15.88 -6.72 -2.34
N ASP A 125 14.86 -7.06 -3.15
CA ASP A 125 14.86 -6.79 -4.59
C ASP A 125 14.91 -5.29 -4.90
N ASN A 126 14.09 -4.48 -4.22
CA ASN A 126 14.15 -3.02 -4.34
C ASN A 126 15.53 -2.46 -3.95
N ALA A 127 16.16 -3.00 -2.90
CA ALA A 127 17.51 -2.61 -2.51
C ALA A 127 18.55 -2.97 -3.57
N ILE A 128 18.41 -4.12 -4.23
CA ILE A 128 19.28 -4.53 -5.34
C ILE A 128 19.06 -3.63 -6.56
N TRP A 129 17.82 -3.25 -6.88
CA TRP A 129 17.54 -2.32 -7.98
C TRP A 129 18.10 -0.91 -7.72
N ASP A 130 17.96 -0.38 -6.51
CA ASP A 130 18.59 0.89 -6.12
C ASP A 130 20.13 0.78 -6.20
N LEU A 131 20.71 -0.31 -5.71
CA LEU A 131 22.15 -0.58 -5.83
C LEU A 131 22.57 -0.63 -7.30
N LYS A 132 21.84 -1.35 -8.15
CA LYS A 132 22.12 -1.48 -9.59
C LYS A 132 22.05 -0.13 -10.29
N GLY A 133 21.06 0.70 -9.97
CA GLY A 133 20.96 2.08 -10.46
C GLY A 133 22.18 2.92 -10.08
N LYS A 134 22.59 2.89 -8.81
CA LYS A 134 23.76 3.61 -8.32
C LYS A 134 25.07 3.15 -8.95
N LEU A 135 25.28 1.83 -9.07
CA LEU A 135 26.46 1.24 -9.72
C LEU A 135 26.58 1.65 -11.19
N LEU A 136 25.45 1.65 -11.91
CA LEU A 136 25.40 2.03 -13.32
C LEU A 136 25.26 3.54 -13.54
N LYS A 137 25.07 4.33 -12.47
CA LYS A 137 24.79 5.77 -12.50
C LYS A 137 23.59 6.10 -13.39
N ARG A 138 22.53 5.31 -13.28
CA ARG A 138 21.27 5.46 -14.03
C ARG A 138 20.07 5.42 -13.08
N PRO A 139 19.01 6.19 -13.35
CA PRO A 139 17.75 5.98 -12.65
C PRO A 139 17.17 4.61 -13.01
N VAL A 140 16.47 3.98 -12.06
CA VAL A 140 15.98 2.59 -12.23
C VAL A 140 15.05 2.45 -13.44
N TYR A 141 14.22 3.45 -13.75
CA TYR A 141 13.30 3.37 -14.89
C TYR A 141 14.04 3.23 -16.24
N GLU A 142 15.25 3.78 -16.40
CA GLU A 142 16.07 3.59 -17.61
C GLU A 142 16.55 2.15 -17.74
N LEU A 143 16.78 1.48 -16.61
CA LEU A 143 17.19 0.07 -16.56
C LEU A 143 16.01 -0.88 -16.81
N LEU A 144 14.77 -0.40 -16.66
CA LEU A 144 13.52 -1.12 -16.91
C LEU A 144 12.96 -0.87 -18.32
N GLY A 145 13.79 -0.37 -19.25
CA GLY A 145 13.41 -0.16 -20.64
C GLY A 145 13.23 1.30 -21.05
N GLY A 146 13.41 2.25 -20.13
CA GLY A 146 13.35 3.68 -20.44
C GLY A 146 11.95 4.29 -20.32
N PRO A 147 11.86 5.61 -20.53
CA PRO A 147 10.60 6.33 -20.38
C PRO A 147 9.66 6.02 -21.55
N VAL A 148 8.38 5.78 -21.23
CA VAL A 148 7.30 5.60 -22.22
C VAL A 148 6.29 6.75 -22.22
N LYS A 149 6.42 7.68 -21.25
CA LYS A 149 5.57 8.85 -21.04
C LYS A 149 6.41 9.96 -20.42
N ASP A 150 6.11 11.21 -20.77
CA ASP A 150 6.74 12.38 -20.15
C ASP A 150 6.14 12.72 -18.77
N GLN A 151 4.90 12.29 -18.53
CA GLN A 151 4.18 12.52 -17.27
C GLN A 151 3.38 11.28 -16.86
N ILE A 152 3.30 11.05 -15.54
CA ILE A 152 2.51 9.96 -14.94
C ILE A 152 1.23 10.54 -14.37
N PHE A 153 0.08 9.99 -14.79
CA PHE A 153 -1.21 10.31 -14.20
C PHE A 153 -1.29 9.74 -12.78
N CYS A 154 -1.62 10.59 -11.81
CA CYS A 154 -1.86 10.19 -10.43
C CYS A 154 -3.32 10.49 -10.06
N TYR A 155 -3.92 9.60 -9.26
CA TYR A 155 -5.21 9.82 -8.61
C TYR A 155 -5.00 9.97 -7.10
N ALA A 156 -5.94 10.61 -6.41
CA ALA A 156 -5.84 10.83 -4.97
C ALA A 156 -6.63 9.80 -4.17
N SER A 157 -6.05 9.32 -3.08
CA SER A 157 -6.68 8.37 -2.16
C SER A 157 -6.28 8.75 -0.74
N ASN A 158 -7.24 8.86 0.18
CA ASN A 158 -6.98 9.18 1.57
C ASN A 158 -7.37 8.01 2.49
N THR A 159 -6.42 7.51 3.27
CA THR A 159 -6.66 6.48 4.30
C THR A 159 -6.84 7.06 5.70
N MET A 160 -6.68 8.38 5.89
CA MET A 160 -6.92 9.08 7.16
C MET A 160 -8.39 9.46 7.30
N LEU A 161 -9.24 8.46 7.56
CA LEU A 161 -10.70 8.62 7.62
C LEU A 161 -11.23 9.18 8.96
N ARG A 162 -10.33 9.65 9.83
CA ARG A 162 -10.64 10.47 11.01
C ARG A 162 -11.02 11.91 10.65
N TYR A 163 -10.81 12.32 9.40
CA TYR A 163 -11.33 13.59 8.85
C TYR A 163 -12.56 13.32 7.98
N LYS A 164 -13.37 14.37 7.74
CA LYS A 164 -14.55 14.23 6.88
C LYS A 164 -14.13 13.98 5.44
N THR A 165 -14.95 13.23 4.71
CA THR A 165 -14.71 12.98 3.29
C THR A 165 -14.65 14.27 2.48
N SER A 166 -15.49 15.25 2.82
CA SER A 166 -15.50 16.56 2.17
C SER A 166 -14.17 17.29 2.28
N ASP A 167 -13.52 17.23 3.45
CA ASP A 167 -12.38 18.08 3.76
C ASP A 167 -11.14 17.70 2.93
N TYR A 168 -10.87 16.40 2.78
CA TYR A 168 -9.76 15.96 1.94
C TYR A 168 -10.09 16.04 0.45
N MET A 169 -11.38 15.99 0.08
CA MET A 169 -11.80 16.08 -1.31
C MET A 169 -11.55 17.48 -1.88
N ASP A 170 -11.87 18.53 -1.13
CA ASP A 170 -11.55 19.91 -1.52
C ASP A 170 -10.04 20.07 -1.75
N TRP A 171 -9.23 19.51 -0.86
CA TRP A 171 -7.78 19.56 -1.02
C TRP A 171 -7.28 18.80 -2.26
N PHE A 172 -7.90 17.66 -2.60
CA PHE A 172 -7.58 16.95 -3.83
C PHE A 172 -7.94 17.76 -5.08
N MET A 173 -9.04 18.51 -5.05
CA MET A 173 -9.44 19.38 -6.16
C MET A 173 -8.48 20.56 -6.31
N ASP A 174 -8.07 21.20 -5.21
CA ASP A 174 -7.07 22.27 -5.20
C ASP A 174 -5.72 21.83 -5.78
N LEU A 175 -5.32 20.57 -5.54
CA LEU A 175 -4.10 19.98 -6.09
C LEU A 175 -4.24 19.57 -7.57
N GLY A 176 -5.44 19.65 -8.13
CA GLY A 176 -5.72 19.41 -9.55
C GLY A 176 -5.90 17.94 -9.92
N PHE A 177 -6.14 17.04 -8.96
CA PHE A 177 -6.42 15.63 -9.25
C PHE A 177 -7.68 15.49 -10.12
N LYS A 178 -7.63 14.57 -11.09
CA LYS A 178 -8.75 14.27 -12.00
C LYS A 178 -9.43 12.92 -11.72
N ALA A 179 -8.96 12.24 -10.69
CA ALA A 179 -9.52 11.02 -10.19
C ALA A 179 -9.29 10.94 -8.68
N VAL A 180 -10.30 10.46 -7.95
CA VAL A 180 -10.27 10.32 -6.50
C VAL A 180 -10.80 8.94 -6.10
N LYS A 181 -10.32 8.40 -4.99
CA LYS A 181 -10.80 7.14 -4.42
C LYS A 181 -11.34 7.35 -3.01
N VAL A 182 -12.56 6.88 -2.77
CA VAL A 182 -13.27 6.98 -1.48
C VAL A 182 -13.44 5.59 -0.88
N PHE A 183 -13.12 5.47 0.41
CA PHE A 183 -13.28 4.21 1.13
C PHE A 183 -14.71 4.04 1.66
N LEU A 184 -15.26 2.83 1.51
CA LEU A 184 -16.45 2.40 2.23
C LEU A 184 -16.15 2.33 3.73
N ARG A 185 -17.13 2.73 4.52
CA ARG A 185 -17.04 2.73 6.00
C ARG A 185 -17.88 1.64 6.65
N HIS A 186 -18.78 1.02 5.89
CA HIS A 186 -19.73 0.04 6.39
C HIS A 186 -19.61 -1.28 5.66
N GLY A 187 -19.62 -2.38 6.41
CA GLY A 187 -19.49 -3.74 5.88
C GLY A 187 -20.82 -4.50 5.78
N PRO A 188 -20.79 -5.76 5.29
CA PRO A 188 -21.99 -6.59 5.14
C PRO A 188 -22.77 -6.83 6.44
N GLU A 189 -22.06 -6.85 7.57
CA GLU A 189 -22.62 -7.11 8.90
C GLU A 189 -23.57 -5.99 9.37
N GLU A 190 -23.50 -4.80 8.78
CA GLU A 190 -24.44 -3.69 9.00
C GLU A 190 -25.66 -3.72 8.07
N GLY A 191 -25.74 -4.71 7.16
CA GLY A 191 -26.87 -4.97 6.28
C GLY A 191 -27.32 -3.75 5.45
N LEU A 192 -28.64 -3.58 5.33
CA LEU A 192 -29.25 -2.49 4.55
C LEU A 192 -28.87 -1.10 5.05
N ALA A 193 -28.76 -0.94 6.37
CA ALA A 193 -28.43 0.34 6.96
C ALA A 193 -27.01 0.77 6.59
N GLY A 194 -26.04 -0.16 6.69
CA GLY A 194 -24.66 0.08 6.25
C GLY A 194 -24.57 0.40 4.76
N LEU A 195 -25.33 -0.33 3.92
CA LEU A 195 -25.37 -0.09 2.48
C LEU A 195 -25.84 1.34 2.17
N ASN A 196 -26.94 1.76 2.78
CA ASN A 196 -27.49 3.10 2.55
C ASN A 196 -26.53 4.21 3.00
N LYS A 197 -25.82 4.02 4.12
CA LYS A 197 -24.78 4.96 4.57
C LYS A 197 -23.60 5.03 3.60
N ASN A 198 -23.15 3.90 3.06
CA ASN A 198 -22.12 3.88 2.03
C ASN A 198 -22.58 4.61 0.76
N VAL A 199 -23.82 4.40 0.33
CA VAL A 199 -24.42 5.13 -0.80
C VAL A 199 -24.41 6.63 -0.55
N GLU A 200 -24.77 7.08 0.65
CA GLU A 200 -24.75 8.51 1.03
C GLU A 200 -23.33 9.10 0.96
N ILE A 201 -22.32 8.38 1.45
CA ILE A 201 -20.91 8.82 1.36
C ILE A 201 -20.50 9.04 -0.10
N ILE A 202 -20.84 8.10 -0.98
CA ILE A 202 -20.48 8.17 -2.40
C ILE A 202 -21.31 9.24 -3.13
N ALA A 203 -22.59 9.39 -2.79
CA ALA A 203 -23.45 10.44 -3.32
C ALA A 203 -22.88 11.83 -3.03
N ASN A 204 -22.55 12.09 -1.75
CA ASN A 204 -21.96 13.36 -1.33
C ASN A 204 -20.61 13.62 -2.01
N ALA A 205 -19.77 12.60 -2.15
CA ALA A 205 -18.49 12.73 -2.85
C ALA A 205 -18.70 13.06 -4.33
N ARG A 206 -19.65 12.41 -5.01
CA ARG A 206 -20.01 12.69 -6.41
C ARG A 206 -20.54 14.11 -6.58
N ASP A 207 -21.45 14.55 -5.73
CA ASP A 207 -22.01 15.90 -5.77
C ASP A 207 -20.93 16.97 -5.61
N GLN A 208 -19.94 16.71 -4.75
CA GLN A 208 -18.82 17.64 -4.50
C GLN A 208 -17.83 17.74 -5.67
N ILE A 209 -17.40 16.60 -6.23
CA ILE A 209 -16.40 16.60 -7.32
C ILE A 209 -16.99 16.88 -8.70
N GLY A 210 -18.32 16.88 -8.81
CA GLY A 210 -19.03 17.03 -10.08
C GLY A 210 -18.96 15.80 -10.98
N PRO A 211 -19.53 15.88 -12.20
CA PRO A 211 -19.67 14.72 -13.08
C PRO A 211 -18.39 14.32 -13.81
N ASP A 212 -17.43 15.23 -13.94
CA ASP A 212 -16.26 15.07 -14.83
C ASP A 212 -15.00 14.50 -14.14
N ILE A 213 -15.03 14.39 -12.81
CA ILE A 213 -13.94 13.80 -12.03
C ILE A 213 -14.22 12.31 -11.83
N GLU A 214 -13.22 11.47 -12.10
CA GLU A 214 -13.33 10.03 -11.94
C GLU A 214 -13.42 9.65 -10.45
N LEU A 215 -14.39 8.80 -10.10
CA LEU A 215 -14.63 8.38 -8.72
C LEU A 215 -14.43 6.88 -8.59
N ALA A 216 -13.42 6.46 -7.84
CA ALA A 216 -13.21 5.08 -7.47
C ALA A 216 -13.69 4.82 -6.04
N VAL A 217 -14.03 3.56 -5.74
CA VAL A 217 -14.46 3.13 -4.41
C VAL A 217 -13.58 1.98 -3.93
N ASP A 218 -13.17 2.02 -2.68
CA ASP A 218 -12.35 0.99 -2.04
C ASP A 218 -13.09 0.37 -0.84
N SER A 219 -13.04 -0.95 -0.72
CA SER A 219 -13.70 -1.68 0.36
C SER A 219 -12.77 -2.54 1.22
N TRP A 220 -11.46 -2.43 1.05
CA TRP A 220 -10.45 -3.05 1.89
C TRP A 220 -10.74 -4.52 2.27
N LEU A 221 -10.94 -5.37 1.26
CA LEU A 221 -11.18 -6.82 1.38
C LEU A 221 -12.44 -7.20 2.19
N SER A 222 -13.35 -6.26 2.44
CA SER A 222 -14.33 -6.40 3.53
C SER A 222 -15.72 -6.87 3.13
N LEU A 223 -16.00 -7.00 1.83
CA LEU A 223 -17.34 -7.40 1.38
C LEU A 223 -17.43 -8.91 1.19
N ASN A 224 -18.65 -9.37 0.97
CA ASN A 224 -18.92 -10.70 0.44
C ASN A 224 -19.59 -10.55 -0.93
N ILE A 225 -19.74 -11.66 -1.66
CA ILE A 225 -20.26 -11.64 -3.04
C ILE A 225 -21.63 -10.95 -3.13
N GLU A 226 -22.57 -11.29 -2.24
CA GLU A 226 -23.92 -10.73 -2.26
C GLU A 226 -23.90 -9.21 -2.01
N TYR A 227 -23.17 -8.78 -0.99
CA TYR A 227 -23.11 -7.37 -0.62
C TYR A 227 -22.35 -6.55 -1.68
N ALA A 228 -21.29 -7.09 -2.27
CA ALA A 228 -20.55 -6.44 -3.36
C ALA A 228 -21.43 -6.21 -4.60
N VAL A 229 -22.30 -7.17 -4.96
CA VAL A 229 -23.29 -6.99 -6.03
C VAL A 229 -24.22 -5.83 -5.69
N ARG A 230 -24.73 -5.78 -4.45
CA ARG A 230 -25.67 -4.73 -4.04
C ARG A 230 -25.06 -3.35 -3.96
N VAL A 231 -23.82 -3.24 -3.46
CA VAL A 231 -23.04 -2.00 -3.51
C VAL A 231 -22.88 -1.56 -4.97
N SER A 232 -22.44 -2.46 -5.85
CA SER A 232 -22.23 -2.15 -7.27
C SER A 232 -23.50 -1.65 -7.95
N GLU A 233 -24.65 -2.30 -7.70
CA GLU A 233 -25.95 -1.89 -8.22
C GLU A 233 -26.40 -0.53 -7.66
N ALA A 234 -26.28 -0.33 -6.35
CA ALA A 234 -26.68 0.90 -5.68
C ALA A 234 -25.81 2.11 -6.07
N LEU A 235 -24.55 1.87 -6.47
CA LEU A 235 -23.62 2.91 -6.87
C LEU A 235 -23.66 3.28 -8.35
N LYS A 236 -24.44 2.58 -9.19
CA LYS A 236 -24.61 2.89 -10.63
C LYS A 236 -24.95 4.35 -10.91
N PRO A 237 -25.87 5.02 -10.17
CA PRO A 237 -26.22 6.41 -10.43
C PRO A 237 -25.04 7.40 -10.28
N TYR A 238 -24.00 7.03 -9.53
CA TYR A 238 -22.85 7.91 -9.26
C TYR A 238 -21.67 7.68 -10.21
N ASN A 239 -21.83 6.81 -11.22
CA ASN A 239 -20.86 6.56 -12.28
C ASN A 239 -19.43 6.34 -11.71
N ILE A 240 -19.29 5.37 -10.82
CA ILE A 240 -17.98 5.00 -10.29
C ILE A 240 -17.12 4.33 -11.37
N LYS A 241 -15.81 4.58 -11.35
CA LYS A 241 -14.85 4.05 -12.33
C LYS A 241 -14.48 2.60 -12.03
N TRP A 242 -14.24 2.28 -10.76
CA TRP A 242 -13.98 0.92 -10.29
C TRP A 242 -14.36 0.76 -8.81
N LEU A 243 -14.55 -0.50 -8.41
CA LEU A 243 -14.63 -0.94 -7.02
C LEU A 243 -13.38 -1.80 -6.72
N GLU A 244 -12.60 -1.41 -5.72
CA GLU A 244 -11.30 -1.99 -5.36
C GLU A 244 -11.42 -2.86 -4.11
N ASP A 245 -10.65 -3.96 -4.06
CA ASP A 245 -10.53 -4.84 -2.90
C ASP A 245 -11.91 -5.14 -2.26
N TYR A 246 -12.83 -5.68 -3.06
CA TYR A 246 -14.19 -5.99 -2.63
C TYR A 246 -14.39 -7.40 -2.10
N MET A 247 -13.32 -8.18 -1.97
CA MET A 247 -13.33 -9.55 -1.46
C MET A 247 -12.08 -9.83 -0.64
#